data_AF-A0A7J0D086-F1
#
_entry.id   AF-A0A7J0D086-F1
#
_cell.length_a   1.000
_cell.length_b   1.000
_cell.length_c   1.000
_cell.angle_alpha   90.00
_cell.angle_beta   90.00
_cell.angle_gamma   90.00
#
_symmetry.space_group_name_H-M   'P 1'
#
loop_
_entity.id
_entity.type
_entity.pdbx_description
1 polymer ?
#
loop_
_entity_poly.entity_id
_entity_poly.type
_entity_poly.pdbx_seq_one_letter_code
_entity_poly.pdbx_strand_id
1 'polypeptide(L)'
;MAEQDAEHGEKLHDRDPDLCCALRKVKPLEDGLTAYAAWATGLRRDESPTRAGTPVVGWDAKRRKVKVSPIARWTQDDVDAYVAEHGVLTNPLLMNGYASVGCAPCTRRVLEGEDARAGRWAGRGKTECGLHG
;
A
#
# COMPACT_ATOMS: atom_id res chain seq x y z
N MET A 1 1.29 -10.94 -17.15
CA MET A 1 1.30 -9.72 -18.00
C MET A 1 0.57 -10.04 -19.30
N ALA A 2 1.02 -11.06 -20.05
CA ALA A 2 0.40 -11.54 -21.30
C ALA A 2 -1.15 -11.56 -21.35
N GLU A 3 -1.83 -12.13 -20.34
CA GLU A 3 -3.31 -12.18 -20.34
C GLU A 3 -3.96 -10.79 -20.26
N GLN A 4 -3.49 -9.91 -19.37
CA GLN A 4 -3.98 -8.54 -19.28
C GLN A 4 -3.58 -7.72 -20.51
N ASP A 5 -2.38 -7.94 -21.03
CA ASP A 5 -1.92 -7.22 -22.21
C ASP A 5 -2.75 -7.62 -23.44
N ALA A 6 -3.17 -8.88 -23.53
CA ALA A 6 -4.07 -9.35 -24.58
C ALA A 6 -5.47 -8.73 -24.49
N GLU A 7 -6.01 -8.56 -23.28
CA GLU A 7 -7.37 -8.04 -23.07
C GLU A 7 -7.44 -6.51 -23.06
N HIS A 8 -6.45 -5.85 -22.46
CA HIS A 8 -6.47 -4.41 -22.19
C HIS A 8 -5.35 -3.63 -22.90
N GLY A 9 -4.47 -4.31 -23.65
CA GLY A 9 -3.29 -3.74 -24.28
C GLY A 9 -2.12 -3.57 -23.31
N GLU A 10 -0.91 -3.49 -23.86
CA GLU A 10 0.31 -3.35 -23.07
C GLU A 10 0.33 -2.10 -22.18
N LYS A 11 1.14 -2.18 -21.12
CA LYS A 11 1.43 -1.07 -20.19
C LYS A 11 0.16 -0.40 -19.65
N LEU A 12 -0.83 -1.21 -19.24
CA LEU A 12 -2.07 -0.67 -18.66
C LEU A 12 -1.80 0.22 -17.44
N HIS A 13 -0.80 -0.10 -16.62
CA HIS A 13 -0.36 0.76 -15.51
C HIS A 13 0.04 2.18 -15.95
N ASP A 14 0.47 2.34 -17.21
CA ASP A 14 0.85 3.63 -17.75
C ASP A 14 -0.32 4.44 -18.28
N ARG A 15 -1.28 3.76 -18.91
CA ARG A 15 -2.42 4.40 -19.57
C ARG A 15 -3.62 4.58 -18.64
N ASP A 16 -3.86 3.60 -17.77
CA ASP A 16 -4.95 3.59 -16.80
C ASP A 16 -4.50 2.89 -15.50
N PRO A 17 -3.82 3.63 -14.60
CA PRO A 17 -3.34 3.09 -13.33
C PRO A 17 -4.47 2.72 -12.37
N ASP A 18 -5.70 3.21 -12.58
CA ASP A 18 -6.86 2.89 -11.75
C ASP A 18 -7.44 1.54 -12.14
N LEU A 19 -7.70 1.31 -13.43
CA LEU A 19 -8.10 -0.01 -13.93
C LEU A 19 -7.04 -1.07 -13.63
N CYS A 20 -5.75 -0.74 -13.82
CA CYS A 20 -4.67 -1.65 -13.47
C CYS A 20 -4.71 -2.06 -11.99
N CYS A 21 -4.90 -1.10 -11.07
CA CYS A 21 -4.99 -1.40 -9.64
C CYS A 21 -6.30 -2.11 -9.28
N ALA A 22 -7.41 -1.79 -9.94
CA ALA A 22 -8.69 -2.48 -9.73
C ALA A 22 -8.54 -3.98 -10.02
N LEU A 23 -7.98 -4.32 -11.19
CA LEU A 23 -7.79 -5.71 -11.63
C LEU A 23 -6.72 -6.46 -10.83
N ARG A 24 -5.59 -5.80 -10.51
CA ARG A 24 -4.42 -6.47 -9.92
C ARG A 24 -4.35 -6.42 -8.40
N LYS A 25 -5.11 -5.54 -7.76
CA LYS A 25 -5.04 -5.29 -6.31
C LYS A 25 -6.39 -5.39 -5.64
N VAL A 26 -7.36 -4.60 -6.11
CA VAL A 26 -8.65 -4.49 -5.41
C VAL A 26 -9.46 -5.77 -5.58
N LYS A 27 -9.68 -6.23 -6.81
CA LYS A 27 -10.44 -7.45 -7.07
C LYS A 27 -9.82 -8.69 -6.40
N PRO A 28 -8.50 -8.97 -6.54
CA PRO A 28 -7.90 -10.12 -5.88
C PRO A 28 -7.98 -10.04 -4.35
N LEU A 29 -7.87 -8.84 -3.77
CA LEU A 29 -8.08 -8.66 -2.33
C LEU A 29 -9.53 -8.98 -1.94
N GLU A 30 -10.51 -8.47 -2.68
CA GLU A 30 -11.93 -8.73 -2.43
C GLU A 30 -12.24 -10.23 -2.50
N ASP A 31 -11.76 -10.90 -3.55
CA ASP A 31 -11.91 -12.35 -3.74
C ASP A 31 -11.28 -13.11 -2.55
N GLY A 32 -10.04 -12.77 -2.17
CA GLY A 32 -9.32 -13.40 -1.06
C GLY A 32 -9.94 -13.15 0.32
N LEU A 33 -10.64 -12.02 0.51
CA LEU A 33 -11.29 -11.69 1.78
C LEU A 33 -12.68 -12.32 1.94
N THR A 34 -13.22 -13.02 0.93
CA THR A 34 -14.59 -13.53 0.92
C THR A 34 -14.95 -14.32 2.19
N ALA A 35 -14.09 -15.25 2.61
CA ALA A 35 -14.36 -16.14 3.74
C ALA A 35 -14.17 -15.50 5.13
N TYR A 36 -13.69 -14.25 5.20
CA TYR A 36 -13.29 -13.62 6.47
C TYR A 36 -14.30 -12.58 6.95
N ALA A 37 -14.55 -12.53 8.26
CA ALA A 37 -15.37 -11.49 8.89
C ALA A 37 -14.56 -10.21 9.20
N ALA A 38 -13.24 -10.32 9.28
CA ALA A 38 -12.33 -9.25 9.61
C ALA A 38 -11.04 -9.34 8.78
N TRP A 39 -10.35 -8.22 8.63
CA TRP A 39 -9.05 -8.16 7.97
C TRP A 39 -8.12 -7.15 8.65
N ALA A 40 -6.82 -7.43 8.62
CA ALA A 40 -5.81 -6.58 9.23
C ALA A 40 -5.03 -5.79 8.17
N THR A 41 -4.57 -4.59 8.53
CA THR A 41 -3.70 -3.76 7.70
C THR A 41 -2.53 -3.20 8.51
N GLY A 42 -1.43 -2.90 7.83
CA GLY A 42 -0.29 -2.20 8.43
C GLY A 42 -0.40 -0.68 8.40
N LEU A 43 -1.61 -0.11 8.24
CA LEU A 43 -1.80 1.34 8.19
C LEU A 43 -1.39 1.99 9.50
N ARG A 44 -0.63 3.08 9.40
CA ARG A 44 -0.24 3.92 10.53
C ARG A 44 -0.59 5.38 10.28
N ARG A 45 -0.80 6.12 11.36
CA ARG A 45 -1.19 7.54 11.31
C ARG A 45 -0.07 8.47 10.84
N ASP A 46 1.18 8.04 11.03
CA ASP A 46 2.39 8.80 10.68
C ASP A 46 2.78 8.71 9.19
N GLU A 47 2.15 7.82 8.41
CA GLU A 47 2.53 7.57 7.02
C GLU A 47 2.11 8.67 6.03
N SER A 48 1.03 9.40 6.31
CA SER A 48 0.57 10.52 5.47
C SER A 48 -0.54 11.34 6.17
N PRO A 49 -0.77 12.61 5.76
CA PRO A 49 -1.87 13.42 6.28
C PRO A 49 -3.25 12.75 6.13
N THR A 50 -3.47 12.03 5.03
CA THR A 50 -4.72 11.29 4.77
C THR A 50 -4.94 10.10 5.70
N ARG A 51 -3.90 9.64 6.41
CA ARG A 51 -3.95 8.49 7.33
C ARG A 51 -3.96 8.89 8.80
N ALA A 52 -3.79 10.17 9.13
CA ALA A 52 -3.71 10.67 10.50
C ALA A 52 -4.93 10.27 11.38
N GLY A 53 -6.11 10.09 10.77
CA GLY A 53 -7.34 9.65 11.43
C GLY A 53 -7.55 8.14 11.53
N THR A 54 -6.58 7.31 11.11
CA THR A 54 -6.78 5.84 11.03
C THR A 54 -7.17 5.25 12.40
N PRO A 55 -8.34 4.59 12.50
CA PRO A 55 -8.73 3.91 13.73
C PRO A 55 -7.97 2.59 13.88
N VAL A 56 -7.76 2.15 15.13
CA VAL A 56 -7.18 0.83 15.42
C VAL A 56 -8.15 -0.29 15.02
N VAL A 57 -9.45 -0.07 15.25
CA VAL A 57 -10.54 -0.94 14.81
C VAL A 57 -11.60 -0.07 14.15
N GLY A 58 -12.01 -0.44 12.95
CA GLY A 58 -13.06 0.25 12.21
C GLY A 58 -13.94 -0.72 11.42
N TRP A 59 -14.99 -0.17 10.82
CA TRP A 59 -15.86 -0.91 9.91
C TRP A 59 -15.55 -0.52 8.47
N ASP A 60 -15.21 -1.51 7.64
CA ASP A 60 -15.12 -1.33 6.19
C ASP A 60 -16.50 -1.59 5.60
N ALA A 61 -17.25 -0.52 5.34
CA ALA A 61 -18.60 -0.60 4.79
C ALA A 61 -18.64 -1.21 3.38
N LYS A 62 -17.61 -0.94 2.56
CA LYS A 62 -17.51 -1.46 1.19
C LYS A 62 -17.40 -2.98 1.19
N ARG A 63 -16.56 -3.52 2.09
CA ARG A 63 -16.31 -4.97 2.20
C ARG A 63 -17.23 -5.66 3.20
N ARG A 64 -18.00 -4.89 3.99
CA ARG A 64 -18.84 -5.35 5.10
C ARG A 64 -18.06 -6.22 6.10
N LYS A 65 -16.88 -5.75 6.50
CA LYS A 65 -15.94 -6.48 7.37
C LYS A 65 -15.35 -5.54 8.42
N VAL A 66 -14.94 -6.10 9.55
CA VAL A 66 -14.13 -5.37 10.53
C VAL A 66 -12.73 -5.17 9.95
N LYS A 67 -12.22 -3.94 10.00
CA LYS A 67 -10.85 -3.60 9.60
C LYS A 67 -10.03 -3.29 10.84
N VAL A 68 -8.90 -3.96 11.00
CA VAL A 68 -8.00 -3.81 12.15
C VAL A 68 -6.66 -3.26 11.69
N SER A 69 -6.21 -2.18 12.32
CA SER A 69 -4.90 -1.56 12.09
C SER A 69 -4.14 -1.57 13.42
N PRO A 70 -3.54 -2.71 13.81
CA PRO A 70 -3.01 -2.90 15.16
C PRO A 70 -1.90 -1.91 15.51
N ILE A 71 -1.11 -1.51 14.51
CA ILE A 71 -0.02 -0.56 14.65
C ILE A 71 -0.41 0.87 14.25
N ALA A 72 -1.71 1.20 14.21
CA ALA A 72 -2.17 2.52 13.75
C ALA A 72 -1.52 3.70 14.49
N ARG A 73 -1.14 3.49 15.77
CA ARG A 73 -0.55 4.52 16.63
C ARG A 73 0.97 4.55 16.59
N TRP A 74 1.61 3.58 15.94
CA TRP A 74 3.06 3.51 15.88
C TRP A 74 3.60 4.59 14.96
N THR A 75 4.73 5.15 15.36
CA THR A 75 5.60 5.98 14.54
C THR A 75 6.60 5.12 13.76
N GLN A 76 7.36 5.75 12.87
CA GLN A 76 8.45 5.08 12.16
C GLN A 76 9.51 4.57 13.16
N ASP A 77 9.84 5.36 14.18
CA ASP A 77 10.79 4.98 15.22
C ASP A 77 10.31 3.74 16.00
N ASP A 78 9.01 3.62 16.30
CA ASP A 78 8.45 2.42 16.95
C ASP A 78 8.60 1.17 16.07
N VAL A 79 8.37 1.32 14.75
CA VAL A 79 8.55 0.22 13.79
C VAL A 79 10.01 -0.20 13.72
N ASP A 80 10.92 0.76 13.63
CA ASP A 80 12.36 0.51 13.52
C ASP A 80 12.91 -0.12 14.80
N ALA A 81 12.47 0.34 15.96
CA ALA A 81 12.80 -0.25 17.26
C ALA A 81 12.33 -1.71 17.34
N TYR A 82 11.08 -2.00 16.96
CA TYR A 82 10.55 -3.36 16.97
C TYR A 82 11.29 -4.29 16.00
N VAL A 83 11.63 -3.79 14.80
CA VAL A 83 12.41 -4.54 13.82
C VAL A 83 13.79 -4.90 14.38
N ALA A 84 14.47 -3.93 15.01
CA ALA A 84 15.79 -4.13 15.58
C ALA A 84 15.76 -5.07 16.79
N GLU A 85 14.80 -4.89 17.71
CA GLU A 85 14.65 -5.71 18.92
C GLU A 85 14.39 -7.19 18.58
N HIS A 86 13.54 -7.44 17.58
CA HIS A 86 13.09 -8.79 17.25
C HIS A 86 13.78 -9.42 16.04
N GLY A 87 14.76 -8.73 15.44
CA GLY A 87 15.48 -9.22 14.25
C GLY A 87 14.55 -9.48 13.07
N VAL A 88 13.53 -8.63 12.87
CA VAL A 88 12.57 -8.79 11.77
C VAL A 88 13.28 -8.56 10.44
N LEU A 89 13.13 -9.50 9.52
CA LEU A 89 13.67 -9.35 8.17
C LEU A 89 12.93 -8.23 7.43
N THR A 90 13.67 -7.22 7.00
CA THR A 90 13.14 -6.10 6.21
C THR A 90 13.47 -6.26 4.73
N ASN A 91 12.70 -5.56 3.89
CA ASN A 91 12.93 -5.59 2.45
C ASN A 91 14.25 -4.87 2.10
N PRO A 92 15.22 -5.52 1.43
CA PRO A 92 16.51 -4.90 1.08
C PRO A 92 16.41 -3.62 0.24
N LEU A 93 15.30 -3.42 -0.48
CA LEU A 93 15.06 -2.20 -1.23
C LEU A 93 14.97 -0.96 -0.34
N LEU A 94 14.58 -1.10 0.93
CA LEU A 94 14.57 0.02 1.88
C LEU A 94 15.97 0.60 2.06
N MET A 95 17.00 -0.25 2.14
CA MET A 95 18.41 0.15 2.22
C MET A 95 18.96 0.69 0.89
N ASN A 96 18.19 0.54 -0.19
CA ASN A 96 18.53 0.99 -1.52
C ASN A 96 17.74 2.25 -1.94
N GLY A 97 17.24 3.01 -0.97
CA GLY A 97 16.56 4.30 -1.19
C GLY A 97 15.08 4.20 -1.57
N TYR A 98 14.45 3.02 -1.45
CA TYR A 98 13.00 2.89 -1.65
C TYR A 98 12.25 3.03 -0.32
N ALA A 99 11.89 4.25 0.05
CA ALA A 99 11.15 4.50 1.30
C ALA A 99 9.72 3.90 1.30
N SER A 100 9.13 3.64 0.14
CA SER A 100 7.86 2.91 0.01
C SER A 100 7.88 1.95 -1.17
N VAL A 101 7.72 0.66 -0.89
CA VAL A 101 7.76 -0.40 -1.91
C VAL A 101 6.35 -0.78 -2.40
N GLY A 102 6.19 -0.89 -3.71
CA GLY A 102 4.93 -1.25 -4.37
C GLY A 102 5.18 -2.12 -5.61
N CYS A 103 4.39 -1.93 -6.66
CA CYS A 103 4.64 -2.59 -7.95
C CYS A 103 5.86 -1.95 -8.62
N ALA A 104 6.74 -2.76 -9.22
CA ALA A 104 7.95 -2.29 -9.92
C ALA A 104 7.71 -1.08 -10.85
N PRO A 105 6.69 -1.03 -11.74
CA PRO A 105 6.51 0.11 -12.63
C PRO A 105 5.95 1.38 -11.95
N CYS A 106 5.50 1.29 -10.70
CA CYS A 106 4.86 2.39 -9.97
C CYS A 106 5.62 2.80 -8.70
N THR A 107 6.87 2.36 -8.59
CA THR A 107 7.73 2.57 -7.42
C THR A 107 9.14 2.95 -7.88
N ARG A 108 9.62 4.10 -7.44
CA ARG A 108 11.02 4.55 -7.59
C ARG A 108 11.65 4.83 -6.22
N ARG A 109 12.96 5.01 -6.22
CA ARG A 109 13.69 5.57 -5.07
C ARG A 109 13.21 6.99 -4.80
N VAL A 110 13.26 7.40 -3.54
CA VAL A 110 13.08 8.81 -3.15
C VAL A 110 14.41 9.56 -3.29
N LEU A 111 14.34 10.85 -3.57
CA LEU A 111 15.48 11.76 -3.49
C LEU A 111 15.63 12.28 -2.05
N GLU A 112 16.81 12.82 -1.75
CA GLU A 112 17.06 13.43 -0.45
C GLU A 112 16.04 14.55 -0.16
N GLY A 113 15.41 14.49 1.02
CA GLY A 113 14.37 15.45 1.44
C GLY A 113 12.98 15.26 0.82
N GLU A 114 12.77 14.28 -0.06
CA GLU A 114 11.41 13.94 -0.51
C GLU A 114 10.61 13.21 0.57
N ASP A 115 9.28 13.35 0.51
CA ASP A 115 8.36 12.55 1.32
C ASP A 115 8.58 11.04 1.09
N ALA A 116 8.44 10.24 2.15
CA ALA A 116 8.70 8.79 2.12
C ALA A 116 7.86 8.03 1.07
N ARG A 117 6.71 8.57 0.66
CA ARG A 117 5.84 8.00 -0.37
C ARG A 117 5.94 8.69 -1.71
N ALA A 118 6.77 9.72 -1.88
CA ALA A 118 6.96 10.44 -3.15
C ALA A 118 7.41 9.53 -4.31
N GLY A 119 8.07 8.41 -4.00
CA GLY A 119 8.46 7.41 -4.98
C GLY A 119 7.29 6.58 -5.55
N ARG A 120 6.08 6.70 -4.99
CA ARG A 120 4.88 5.98 -5.44
C ARG A 120 4.10 6.83 -6.44
N TRP A 121 3.80 6.26 -7.61
CA TRP A 121 3.07 6.97 -8.68
C TRP A 121 3.69 8.32 -9.06
N ALA A 122 5.01 8.47 -8.92
CA ALA A 122 5.71 9.72 -9.21
C ALA A 122 5.38 10.22 -10.63
N GLY A 123 5.00 11.50 -10.74
CA GLY A 123 4.56 12.11 -12.00
C GLY A 123 3.10 11.83 -12.38
N ARG A 124 2.30 11.23 -11.49
CA ARG A 124 0.86 11.01 -11.68
C ARG A 124 0.05 11.69 -10.56
N GLY A 125 -1.20 12.06 -10.84
CA GLY A 125 -2.14 12.63 -9.85
C GLY A 125 -2.71 11.62 -8.84
N LYS A 126 -2.21 10.37 -8.83
CA LYS A 126 -2.74 9.28 -8.02
C LYS A 126 -2.02 9.21 -6.67
N THR A 127 -2.79 9.26 -5.58
CA THR A 127 -2.27 9.27 -4.21
C THR A 127 -2.41 7.91 -3.51
N GLU A 128 -3.42 7.12 -3.87
CA GLU A 128 -3.70 5.83 -3.24
C GLU A 128 -4.08 4.75 -4.24
N CYS A 129 -3.79 3.49 -3.89
CA CYS A 129 -3.98 2.35 -4.79
C CYS A 129 -5.41 1.77 -4.83
N GLY A 130 -6.32 2.27 -3.99
CA GLY A 130 -7.70 1.77 -3.87
C GLY A 130 -7.89 0.61 -2.89
N LEU A 131 -6.82 0.11 -2.24
CA LEU A 131 -6.93 -1.00 -1.27
C LEU A 131 -7.61 -0.61 0.04
N HIS A 132 -7.54 0.67 0.43
CA HIS A 132 -7.91 1.10 1.79
C HIS A 132 -9.13 2.02 1.86
N GLY A 133 -9.69 2.40 0.72
CA GLY A 133 -10.97 3.11 0.61
C GLY A 133 -12.17 2.18 0.62
#